data_AF-Q4UHN1-F1
#
_entry.id   AF-Q4UHN1-F1
#
_cell.length_a   1.000
_cell.length_b   1.000
_cell.length_c   1.000
_cell.angle_alpha   90.00
_cell.angle_beta   90.00
_cell.angle_gamma   90.00
#
_symmetry.space_group_name_H-M   'P 1'
#
loop_
_entity.id
_entity.type
_entity.pdbx_description
1 polymer ?
#
loop_
_entity_poly.entity_id
_entity_poly.type
_entity_poly.pdbx_seq_one_letter_code
_entity_poly.pdbx_strand_id
1 'polypeptide(L)'
;MKRKFILGVCAMNTKVESTPMKSILKLLEDSGDFIINIFPEQMILEEDVINWPIVECLIAFYSRNFPLEKAIEYVKMYNPIILNDLEKERIIRSRIEIYRELQVCVTACRIPHPNYIIVDHILVKKGIYKFEEQYDYIIYNGIRLNKPFIEKPIDSDDHNNWIYYPLNSGGGCKKLFRKNGDRSSNYYPEIHNVRRDSIYIYQEFVSNFGTDIKVYSVGPLFAHAESRKSPTLDGKVDRYPDGKEIRYPVILTGKEKIIAYRIVDHFKQLVCGFDILRTFDGPYVCDVNGWSFVKRNYKYLIDCSNILRIILLLKLQKKFNIIIPNLVQERQVDEIIKKTFAGVKSYHKEELCSVVVIMRHADRKPKNKLKFYTKNSYIINYFKGITLRCLLQQ
;
A
#
# COMPACT_ATOMS: atom_id res chain seq x y z
N MET A 1 -18.61 -12.60 35.13
CA MET A 1 -18.07 -12.84 33.77
C MET A 1 -17.79 -11.49 33.12
N LYS A 2 -16.67 -11.35 32.41
CA LYS A 2 -16.37 -10.14 31.64
C LYS A 2 -17.39 -10.02 30.50
N ARG A 3 -18.09 -8.89 30.36
CA ARG A 3 -19.00 -8.65 29.22
C ARG A 3 -18.20 -8.76 27.93
N LYS A 4 -18.69 -9.55 26.97
CA LYS A 4 -18.15 -9.61 25.61
C LYS A 4 -18.94 -8.68 24.70
N PHE A 5 -18.27 -8.06 23.74
CA PHE A 5 -18.88 -7.18 22.75
C PHE A 5 -19.08 -7.93 21.42
N ILE A 6 -20.18 -7.68 20.72
CA ILE A 6 -20.44 -8.28 19.41
C ILE A 6 -19.65 -7.50 18.35
N LEU A 7 -18.74 -8.19 17.68
CA LEU A 7 -17.95 -7.68 16.56
C LEU A 7 -18.46 -8.28 15.24
N GLY A 8 -19.21 -7.48 14.49
CA GLY A 8 -19.68 -7.83 13.15
C GLY A 8 -18.57 -7.79 12.12
N VAL A 9 -18.57 -8.74 11.18
CA VAL A 9 -17.70 -8.74 10.00
C VAL A 9 -18.58 -8.73 8.75
N CYS A 10 -18.66 -7.59 8.08
CA CYS A 10 -19.43 -7.37 6.87
C CYS A 10 -18.46 -7.16 5.69
N ALA A 11 -18.10 -8.25 5.02
CA ALA A 11 -17.23 -8.23 3.85
C ALA A 11 -17.54 -9.44 2.95
N MET A 12 -17.13 -9.38 1.69
CA MET A 12 -17.29 -10.51 0.77
C MET A 12 -16.56 -11.75 1.29
N ASN A 13 -17.11 -12.93 1.05
CA ASN A 13 -16.64 -14.22 1.56
C ASN A 13 -15.19 -14.49 1.16
N THR A 14 -14.78 -14.09 -0.05
CA THR A 14 -13.37 -14.18 -0.51
C THR A 14 -12.38 -13.41 0.39
N LYS A 15 -12.85 -12.39 1.11
CA LYS A 15 -12.05 -11.60 2.06
C LYS A 15 -12.13 -12.16 3.47
N VAL A 16 -13.32 -12.56 3.91
CA VAL A 16 -13.55 -13.21 5.21
C VAL A 16 -12.75 -14.50 5.32
N GLU A 17 -12.77 -15.32 4.27
CA GLU A 17 -12.12 -16.62 4.23
C GLU A 17 -10.61 -16.55 4.03
N SER A 18 -10.06 -15.35 3.82
CA SER A 18 -8.62 -15.19 3.63
C SER A 18 -7.85 -15.56 4.91
N THR A 19 -6.70 -16.23 4.76
CA THR A 19 -5.86 -16.65 5.89
C THR A 19 -5.55 -15.50 6.86
N PRO A 20 -5.15 -14.28 6.41
CA PRO A 20 -4.90 -13.18 7.34
C PRO A 20 -6.14 -12.77 8.14
N MET A 21 -7.32 -12.74 7.51
CA MET A 21 -8.57 -12.38 8.18
C MET A 21 -8.93 -13.41 9.25
N LYS A 22 -8.96 -14.70 8.89
CA LYS A 22 -9.24 -15.78 9.85
C LYS A 22 -8.30 -15.75 11.05
N SER A 23 -7.01 -15.54 10.83
CA SER A 23 -6.03 -15.44 11.93
C SER A 23 -6.30 -14.24 12.83
N ILE A 24 -6.60 -13.06 12.27
CA ILE A 24 -6.90 -11.86 13.07
C ILE A 24 -8.20 -12.04 13.86
N LEU A 25 -9.27 -12.51 13.22
CA LEU A 25 -10.55 -12.76 13.89
C LEU A 25 -10.41 -13.78 15.02
N LYS A 26 -9.62 -14.84 14.80
CA LYS A 26 -9.35 -15.84 15.84
C LYS A 26 -8.62 -15.23 17.04
N LEU A 27 -7.58 -14.42 16.80
CA LEU A 27 -6.87 -13.72 17.87
C LEU A 27 -7.77 -12.72 18.62
N LEU A 28 -8.70 -12.05 17.92
CA LEU A 28 -9.67 -11.15 18.56
C LEU A 28 -10.68 -11.93 19.42
N GLU A 29 -11.16 -13.08 18.95
CA GLU A 29 -12.03 -13.98 19.71
C GLU A 29 -11.33 -14.54 20.96
N ASP A 30 -10.10 -15.05 20.78
CA ASP A 30 -9.29 -15.67 21.85
C ASP A 30 -8.88 -14.67 22.93
N SER A 31 -8.92 -13.36 22.63
CA SER A 31 -8.74 -12.32 23.65
C SER A 31 -9.83 -12.31 24.72
N GLY A 32 -10.98 -12.96 24.45
CA GLY A 32 -12.11 -13.06 25.35
C GLY A 32 -12.98 -11.80 25.44
N ASP A 33 -12.66 -10.75 24.68
CA ASP A 33 -13.40 -9.47 24.68
C ASP A 33 -14.53 -9.42 23.64
N PHE A 34 -14.45 -10.22 22.58
CA PHE A 34 -15.38 -10.16 21.46
C PHE A 34 -16.10 -11.49 21.19
N ILE A 35 -17.34 -11.40 20.73
CA ILE A 35 -18.06 -12.47 20.04
C ILE A 35 -18.07 -12.09 18.56
N ILE A 36 -17.45 -12.91 17.71
CA ILE A 36 -17.34 -12.62 16.29
C ILE A 36 -18.64 -13.05 15.60
N ASN A 37 -19.26 -12.12 14.87
CA ASN A 37 -20.45 -12.38 14.08
C ASN A 37 -20.17 -12.06 12.60
N ILE A 38 -19.98 -13.11 11.78
CA ILE A 38 -19.72 -12.94 10.34
C ILE A 38 -21.06 -12.84 9.63
N PHE A 39 -21.29 -11.74 8.93
CA PHE A 39 -22.53 -11.55 8.18
C PHE A 39 -22.48 -12.45 6.93
N PRO A 40 -23.51 -13.28 6.68
CA PRO A 40 -23.55 -14.12 5.48
C PRO A 40 -23.48 -13.26 4.21
N GLU A 41 -22.68 -13.68 3.21
CA GLU A 41 -22.53 -12.93 1.95
C GLU A 41 -23.87 -12.75 1.24
N GLN A 42 -24.74 -13.77 1.27
CA GLN A 42 -26.08 -13.69 0.69
C GLN A 42 -26.93 -12.59 1.34
N MET A 43 -26.92 -12.49 2.67
CA MET A 43 -27.60 -11.41 3.40
C MET A 43 -27.05 -10.03 3.03
N ILE A 44 -25.72 -9.88 2.94
CA ILE A 44 -25.08 -8.62 2.55
C ILE A 44 -25.57 -8.19 1.16
N LEU A 45 -25.69 -9.12 0.22
CA LEU A 45 -26.10 -8.84 -1.16
C LEU A 45 -27.62 -8.63 -1.29
N GLU A 46 -28.43 -9.52 -0.74
CA GLU A 46 -29.84 -9.66 -1.08
C GLU A 46 -30.80 -9.01 -0.07
N GLU A 47 -30.45 -8.97 1.22
CA GLU A 47 -31.38 -8.51 2.26
C GLU A 47 -31.22 -7.03 2.60
N ASP A 48 -32.32 -6.34 2.91
CA ASP A 48 -32.27 -4.97 3.43
C ASP A 48 -31.48 -4.86 4.74
N VAL A 49 -30.81 -3.72 4.94
CA VAL A 49 -29.93 -3.48 6.10
C VAL A 49 -30.64 -3.60 7.44
N ILE A 50 -31.97 -3.44 7.46
CA ILE A 50 -32.81 -3.60 8.65
C ILE A 50 -32.81 -5.03 9.20
N ASN A 51 -32.56 -6.02 8.34
CA ASN A 51 -32.52 -7.44 8.68
C ASN A 51 -31.12 -7.90 9.09
N TRP A 52 -30.09 -7.04 8.95
CA TRP A 52 -28.73 -7.39 9.30
C TRP A 52 -28.55 -7.45 10.84
N PRO A 53 -27.63 -8.28 11.35
CA PRO A 53 -27.41 -8.39 12.79
C PRO A 53 -27.00 -7.06 13.42
N ILE A 54 -27.56 -6.71 14.58
CA ILE A 54 -27.16 -5.52 15.34
C ILE A 54 -25.87 -5.85 16.10
N VAL A 55 -24.82 -5.03 15.93
CA VAL A 55 -23.51 -5.24 16.55
C VAL A 55 -22.98 -3.97 17.21
N GLU A 56 -22.11 -4.12 18.20
CA GLU A 56 -21.48 -2.98 18.89
C GLU A 56 -20.26 -2.44 18.12
N CYS A 57 -19.55 -3.33 17.44
CA CYS A 57 -18.41 -3.01 16.59
C CYS A 57 -18.59 -3.64 15.21
N LEU A 58 -18.12 -2.98 14.15
CA LEU A 58 -18.21 -3.47 12.77
C LEU A 58 -16.84 -3.35 12.06
N ILE A 59 -16.38 -4.47 11.51
CA ILE A 59 -15.38 -4.51 10.45
C ILE A 59 -16.14 -4.63 9.13
N ALA A 60 -16.09 -3.57 8.34
CA ALA A 60 -16.61 -3.56 6.98
C ALA A 60 -15.62 -2.84 6.09
N PHE A 61 -15.52 -3.27 4.84
CA PHE A 61 -14.66 -2.65 3.83
C PHE A 61 -15.03 -3.13 2.43
N TYR A 62 -14.85 -2.25 1.46
CA TYR A 62 -15.12 -2.52 0.07
C TYR A 62 -14.18 -3.57 -0.49
N SER A 63 -14.76 -4.40 -1.35
CA SER A 63 -14.05 -5.19 -2.34
C SER A 63 -14.96 -5.38 -3.55
N ARG A 64 -14.45 -6.00 -4.62
CA ARG A 64 -15.26 -6.26 -5.81
C ARG A 64 -16.59 -6.93 -5.44
N ASN A 65 -17.69 -6.35 -5.94
CA ASN A 65 -19.09 -6.74 -5.70
C ASN A 65 -19.64 -6.45 -4.28
N PHE A 66 -18.87 -5.82 -3.39
CA PHE A 66 -19.38 -5.42 -2.08
C PHE A 66 -20.33 -4.22 -2.21
N PRO A 67 -21.56 -4.28 -1.65
CA PRO A 67 -22.52 -3.20 -1.73
C PRO A 67 -22.20 -2.11 -0.68
N LEU A 68 -21.21 -1.27 -0.97
CA LEU A 68 -20.73 -0.22 -0.08
C LEU A 68 -21.85 0.70 0.43
N GLU A 69 -22.81 1.04 -0.43
CA GLU A 69 -23.93 1.91 -0.10
C GLU A 69 -24.83 1.31 1.00
N LYS A 70 -25.11 0.00 0.94
CA LYS A 70 -25.85 -0.70 2.01
C LYS A 70 -25.05 -0.70 3.31
N ALA A 71 -23.74 -0.93 3.25
CA ALA A 71 -22.91 -0.90 4.45
C ALA A 71 -22.85 0.51 5.09
N ILE A 72 -22.81 1.58 4.29
CA ILE A 72 -22.90 2.97 4.77
C ILE A 72 -24.26 3.22 5.43
N GLU A 73 -25.35 2.77 4.80
CA GLU A 73 -26.71 2.89 5.35
C GLU A 73 -26.83 2.17 6.70
N TYR A 74 -26.35 0.94 6.80
CA TYR A 74 -26.29 0.17 8.05
C TYR A 74 -25.52 0.93 9.14
N VAL A 75 -24.35 1.49 8.80
CA VAL A 75 -23.55 2.28 9.76
C VAL A 75 -24.28 3.53 10.24
N LYS A 76 -25.03 4.21 9.36
CA LYS A 76 -25.85 5.37 9.75
C LYS A 76 -27.02 4.98 10.65
N MET A 77 -27.68 3.86 10.34
CA MET A 77 -28.86 3.38 11.06
C MET A 77 -28.52 2.89 12.46
N TYR A 78 -27.51 2.02 12.58
CA TYR A 78 -27.19 1.34 13.84
C TYR A 78 -26.02 1.94 14.59
N ASN A 79 -25.23 2.82 13.93
CA ASN A 79 -24.09 3.50 14.52
C ASN A 79 -23.17 2.53 15.29
N PRO A 80 -22.62 1.46 14.69
CA PRO A 80 -21.62 0.62 15.34
C PRO A 80 -20.28 1.36 15.44
N ILE A 81 -19.35 0.85 16.25
CA ILE A 81 -17.96 1.31 16.22
C ILE A 81 -17.27 0.72 15.00
N ILE A 82 -16.84 1.58 14.08
CA ILE A 82 -16.10 1.20 12.88
C ILE A 82 -14.59 1.49 13.02
N LEU A 83 -13.79 0.70 12.31
CA LEU A 83 -12.33 0.90 12.20
C LEU A 83 -11.97 1.81 11.02
N ASN A 84 -12.59 1.57 9.87
CA ASN A 84 -12.43 2.41 8.69
C ASN A 84 -13.74 3.15 8.42
N ASP A 85 -13.64 4.40 7.98
CA ASP A 85 -14.78 5.19 7.55
C ASP A 85 -15.24 4.73 6.16
N LEU A 86 -16.46 4.19 6.07
CA LEU A 86 -17.02 3.64 4.83
C LEU A 86 -17.40 4.70 3.81
N GLU A 87 -17.76 5.92 4.23
CA GLU A 87 -18.03 7.00 3.27
C GLU A 87 -16.74 7.46 2.61
N LYS A 88 -15.65 7.53 3.38
CA LYS A 88 -14.31 7.83 2.87
C LYS A 88 -13.77 6.72 1.96
N GLU A 89 -14.31 5.50 2.00
CA GLU A 89 -13.94 4.48 1.03
C GLU A 89 -14.34 4.83 -0.41
N ARG A 90 -15.36 5.68 -0.63
CA ARG A 90 -15.72 6.15 -1.98
C ARG A 90 -14.56 6.89 -2.65
N ILE A 91 -13.81 7.68 -1.87
CA ILE A 91 -12.66 8.45 -2.35
C ILE A 91 -11.60 7.51 -2.94
N ILE A 92 -11.26 6.43 -2.23
CA ILE A 92 -10.19 5.52 -2.64
C ILE A 92 -10.58 4.61 -3.83
N ARG A 93 -11.81 4.73 -4.36
CA ARG A 93 -12.23 4.04 -5.61
C ARG A 93 -11.92 4.85 -6.87
N SER A 94 -11.70 6.16 -6.73
CA SER A 94 -11.31 7.03 -7.82
C SER A 94 -9.89 7.52 -7.61
N ARG A 95 -8.97 7.18 -8.51
CA ARG A 95 -7.61 7.72 -8.45
C ARG A 95 -7.60 9.24 -8.51
N ILE A 96 -8.53 9.86 -9.23
CA ILE A 96 -8.66 11.33 -9.28
C ILE A 96 -8.91 11.89 -7.88
N GLU A 97 -9.86 11.31 -7.16
CA GLU A 97 -10.19 11.74 -5.79
C GLU A 97 -9.03 11.45 -4.83
N ILE A 98 -8.35 10.30 -4.95
CA ILE A 98 -7.12 10.02 -4.19
C ILE A 98 -6.10 11.14 -4.40
N TYR A 99 -5.74 11.46 -5.65
CA TYR A 99 -4.71 12.46 -5.93
C TYR A 99 -5.11 13.87 -5.50
N ARG A 100 -6.40 14.25 -5.66
CA ARG A 100 -6.93 15.50 -5.12
C ARG A 100 -6.75 15.58 -3.61
N GLU A 101 -7.09 14.52 -2.90
CA GLU A 101 -6.99 14.46 -1.45
C GLU A 101 -5.53 14.43 -0.96
N LEU A 102 -4.61 13.78 -1.69
CA LEU A 102 -3.17 13.85 -1.40
C LEU A 102 -2.63 15.29 -1.52
N GLN A 103 -3.14 16.07 -2.48
CA GLN A 103 -2.74 17.45 -2.72
C GLN A 103 -3.36 18.46 -1.73
N VAL A 104 -4.61 18.23 -1.32
CA VAL A 104 -5.39 19.11 -0.42
C VAL A 104 -5.24 18.73 1.06
N CYS A 105 -4.63 17.57 1.37
CA CYS A 105 -4.49 17.02 2.72
C CYS A 105 -4.34 18.10 3.80
N VAL A 106 -5.34 18.16 4.70
CA VAL A 106 -5.62 19.29 5.60
C VAL A 106 -4.54 19.46 6.69
N THR A 107 -3.68 18.47 6.88
CA THR A 107 -2.49 18.62 7.73
C THR A 107 -1.52 19.62 7.10
N ALA A 108 -0.79 20.40 7.92
CA ALA A 108 0.05 21.53 7.49
C ALA A 108 1.12 21.24 6.40
N CYS A 109 1.29 19.98 5.95
CA CYS A 109 2.04 19.68 4.74
C CYS A 109 1.35 18.60 3.90
N ARG A 110 1.36 18.81 2.57
CA ARG A 110 0.87 17.88 1.55
C ARG A 110 1.50 16.49 1.67
N ILE A 111 0.79 15.46 1.23
CA ILE A 111 1.36 14.12 1.07
C ILE A 111 2.08 14.09 -0.30
N PRO A 112 3.39 13.84 -0.37
CA PRO A 112 4.10 13.86 -1.64
C PRO A 112 3.57 12.81 -2.61
N HIS A 113 3.25 13.22 -3.83
CA HIS A 113 2.92 12.35 -4.95
C HIS A 113 3.59 12.91 -6.23
N PRO A 114 3.85 12.08 -7.26
CA PRO A 114 4.40 12.59 -8.51
C PRO A 114 3.42 13.53 -9.22
N ASN A 115 3.95 14.47 -10.02
CA ASN A 115 3.11 15.37 -10.80
C ASN A 115 2.24 14.60 -11.79
N TYR A 116 1.04 15.08 -12.03
CA TYR A 116 0.08 14.43 -12.91
C TYR A 116 -0.83 15.43 -13.61
N ILE A 117 -1.42 15.00 -14.71
CA ILE A 117 -2.51 15.66 -15.42
C ILE A 117 -3.67 14.67 -15.60
N ILE A 118 -4.89 15.19 -15.64
CA ILE A 118 -6.09 14.42 -15.94
C ILE A 118 -6.53 14.80 -17.34
N VAL A 119 -6.57 13.83 -18.25
CA VAL A 119 -6.94 14.06 -19.65
C VAL A 119 -8.26 13.37 -19.91
N ASP A 120 -9.26 14.16 -20.28
CA ASP A 120 -10.57 13.68 -20.70
C ASP A 120 -10.63 13.57 -22.22
N HIS A 121 -10.33 12.36 -22.75
CA HIS A 121 -10.34 12.15 -24.20
C HIS A 121 -11.75 12.21 -24.81
N ILE A 122 -12.80 12.08 -24.00
CA ILE A 122 -14.19 12.21 -24.46
C ILE A 122 -14.46 13.68 -24.82
N LEU A 123 -14.02 14.61 -23.97
CA LEU A 123 -14.15 16.05 -24.21
C LEU A 123 -13.19 16.55 -25.30
N VAL A 124 -12.00 15.95 -25.42
CA VAL A 124 -11.10 16.17 -26.56
C VAL A 124 -11.78 15.78 -27.88
N LYS A 125 -12.42 14.60 -27.94
CA LYS A 125 -13.14 14.13 -29.13
C LYS A 125 -14.31 15.05 -29.52
N LYS A 126 -14.91 15.73 -28.54
CA LYS A 126 -15.97 16.74 -28.75
C LYS A 126 -15.42 18.12 -29.15
N GLY A 127 -14.10 18.30 -29.25
CA GLY A 127 -13.46 19.57 -29.58
C GLY A 127 -13.48 20.61 -28.44
N ILE A 128 -13.85 20.21 -27.23
CA ILE A 128 -13.93 21.12 -26.06
C ILE A 128 -12.53 21.40 -25.50
N TYR A 129 -11.66 20.39 -25.49
CA TYR A 129 -10.28 20.51 -25.01
C TYR A 129 -9.27 20.18 -26.11
N LYS A 130 -8.08 20.78 -26.00
CA LYS A 130 -6.99 20.56 -26.95
C LYS A 130 -6.04 19.50 -26.41
N PHE A 131 -5.76 18.50 -27.23
CA PHE A 131 -4.79 17.45 -26.94
C PHE A 131 -3.86 17.28 -28.12
N GLU A 132 -2.56 17.39 -27.87
CA GLU A 132 -1.51 17.13 -28.84
C GLU A 132 -0.65 15.98 -28.33
N GLU A 133 -0.31 15.07 -29.23
CA GLU A 133 0.54 13.94 -28.92
C GLU A 133 1.71 13.92 -29.89
N GLN A 134 2.90 13.89 -29.30
CA GLN A 134 4.15 13.68 -30.01
C GLN A 134 4.80 12.41 -29.47
N TYR A 135 5.88 11.97 -30.10
CA TYR A 135 6.49 10.72 -29.67
C TYR A 135 6.96 10.79 -28.21
N ASP A 136 7.67 11.85 -27.81
CA ASP A 136 8.31 11.94 -26.49
C ASP A 136 7.49 12.72 -25.45
N TYR A 137 6.30 13.22 -25.81
CA TYR A 137 5.47 14.00 -24.89
C TYR A 137 4.02 14.11 -25.33
N ILE A 138 3.15 14.46 -24.38
CA ILE A 138 1.77 14.88 -24.62
C ILE A 138 1.56 16.31 -24.14
N ILE A 139 0.60 17.02 -24.73
CA ILE A 139 0.15 18.34 -24.29
C ILE A 139 -1.36 18.30 -24.13
N TYR A 140 -1.86 18.70 -22.96
CA TYR A 140 -3.29 18.85 -22.71
C TYR A 140 -3.58 20.26 -22.20
N ASN A 141 -4.39 21.02 -22.94
CA ASN A 141 -4.69 22.43 -22.65
C ASN A 141 -3.44 23.28 -22.37
N GLY A 142 -2.38 23.09 -23.16
CA GLY A 142 -1.11 23.81 -23.02
C GLY A 142 -0.16 23.26 -21.95
N ILE A 143 -0.60 22.31 -21.12
CA ILE A 143 0.26 21.65 -20.13
C ILE A 143 0.97 20.47 -20.77
N ARG A 144 2.30 20.53 -20.84
CA ARG A 144 3.14 19.47 -21.42
C ARG A 144 3.60 18.47 -20.36
N LEU A 145 3.52 17.18 -20.69
CA LEU A 145 4.07 16.07 -19.91
C LEU A 145 5.00 15.23 -20.80
N ASN A 146 6.26 15.10 -20.40
CA ASN A 146 7.27 14.34 -21.15
C ASN A 146 7.26 12.86 -20.76
N LYS A 147 7.59 11.98 -21.70
CA LYS A 147 7.91 10.58 -21.42
C LYS A 147 9.27 10.47 -20.70
N PRO A 148 9.44 9.52 -19.76
CA PRO A 148 8.47 8.51 -19.42
C PRO A 148 7.34 9.03 -18.51
N PHE A 149 6.12 8.58 -18.78
CA PHE A 149 4.96 8.80 -17.92
C PHE A 149 4.15 7.51 -17.81
N ILE A 150 3.38 7.40 -16.72
CA ILE A 150 2.43 6.32 -16.49
C ILE A 150 1.00 6.84 -16.67
N GLU A 151 0.23 6.13 -17.49
CA GLU A 151 -1.20 6.32 -17.71
C GLU A 151 -1.97 5.34 -16.84
N LYS A 152 -2.85 5.86 -15.99
CA LYS A 152 -3.67 5.08 -15.05
C LYS A 152 -5.15 5.33 -15.34
N PRO A 153 -5.98 4.28 -15.43
CA PRO A 153 -7.45 4.41 -15.41
C PRO A 153 -7.94 5.18 -14.17
N ILE A 154 -9.11 5.82 -14.25
CA ILE A 154 -9.71 6.49 -13.07
C ILE A 154 -10.04 5.47 -11.98
N ASP A 155 -10.63 4.34 -12.35
CA ASP A 155 -10.99 3.28 -11.41
C ASP A 155 -9.72 2.72 -10.74
N SER A 156 -9.65 2.85 -9.42
CA SER A 156 -8.53 2.35 -8.63
C SER A 156 -8.36 0.83 -8.72
N ASP A 157 -9.45 0.08 -8.96
CA ASP A 157 -9.42 -1.38 -9.10
C ASP A 157 -9.10 -1.85 -10.53
N ASP A 158 -9.07 -0.93 -11.50
CA ASP A 158 -8.53 -1.20 -12.83
C ASP A 158 -7.00 -1.04 -12.81
N HIS A 159 -6.30 -2.17 -12.84
CA HIS A 159 -4.85 -2.26 -12.80
C HIS A 159 -4.17 -2.21 -14.18
N ASN A 160 -4.90 -1.87 -15.25
CA ASN A 160 -4.36 -1.74 -16.61
C ASN A 160 -3.59 -0.41 -16.79
N ASN A 161 -2.50 -0.27 -16.05
CA ASN A 161 -1.63 0.91 -16.09
C ASN A 161 -0.59 0.77 -17.22
N TRP A 162 -0.41 1.79 -18.04
CA TRP A 162 0.51 1.75 -19.18
C TRP A 162 1.63 2.77 -18.98
N ILE A 163 2.88 2.37 -19.25
CA ILE A 163 4.05 3.24 -19.13
C ILE A 163 4.60 3.45 -20.53
N TYR A 164 4.73 4.69 -20.93
CA TYR A 164 5.24 5.06 -22.25
C TYR A 164 6.66 5.56 -22.11
N TYR A 165 7.59 5.05 -22.93
CA TYR A 165 8.99 5.42 -22.88
C TYR A 165 9.37 6.37 -24.02
N PRO A 166 10.34 7.28 -23.79
CA PRO A 166 10.86 8.15 -24.83
C PRO A 166 11.77 7.38 -25.81
N LEU A 167 11.98 7.94 -27.02
CA LEU A 167 12.83 7.36 -28.07
C LEU A 167 14.24 7.06 -27.58
N ASN A 168 14.83 7.98 -26.81
CA ASN A 168 16.20 7.84 -26.32
C ASN A 168 16.39 6.65 -25.36
N SER A 169 15.30 6.06 -24.87
CA SER A 169 15.28 4.88 -23.99
C SER A 169 14.74 3.63 -24.71
N GLY A 170 14.64 3.66 -26.05
CA GLY A 170 14.14 2.56 -26.88
C GLY A 170 12.68 2.67 -27.30
N GLY A 171 11.96 3.70 -26.83
CA GLY A 171 10.55 3.92 -27.19
C GLY A 171 9.60 2.87 -26.63
N GLY A 172 8.43 2.73 -27.25
CA GLY A 172 7.45 1.70 -26.91
C GLY A 172 6.68 1.94 -25.60
N CYS A 173 5.94 0.92 -25.20
CA CYS A 173 5.03 0.95 -24.06
C CYS A 173 5.11 -0.34 -23.24
N LYS A 174 5.02 -0.22 -21.92
CA LYS A 174 4.87 -1.35 -21.01
C LYS A 174 3.49 -1.34 -20.38
N LYS A 175 2.74 -2.43 -20.59
CA LYS A 175 1.39 -2.61 -20.03
C LYS A 175 1.48 -3.44 -18.77
N LEU A 176 1.11 -2.86 -17.64
CA LEU A 176 0.96 -3.56 -16.36
C LEU A 176 -0.43 -4.16 -16.30
N PHE A 177 -0.54 -5.28 -15.60
CA PHE A 177 -1.81 -5.96 -15.37
C PHE A 177 -1.79 -6.70 -14.03
N ARG A 178 -2.98 -7.07 -13.55
CA ARG A 178 -3.09 -7.94 -12.38
C ARG A 178 -2.37 -9.25 -12.67
N LYS A 179 -1.47 -9.63 -11.77
CA LYS A 179 -0.57 -10.79 -11.93
C LYS A 179 -1.30 -12.01 -12.48
N ASN A 180 -0.77 -12.55 -13.58
CA ASN A 180 -1.22 -13.80 -14.18
C ASN A 180 0.00 -14.72 -14.26
N GLY A 181 -0.03 -15.83 -13.50
CA GLY A 181 1.15 -16.69 -13.33
C GLY A 181 2.35 -15.91 -12.78
N ASP A 182 3.49 -16.00 -13.45
CA ASP A 182 4.75 -15.33 -13.11
C ASP A 182 4.91 -13.95 -13.79
N ARG A 183 3.87 -13.42 -14.44
CA ARG A 183 3.90 -12.13 -15.14
C ARG A 183 3.07 -11.06 -14.44
N SER A 184 3.54 -9.83 -14.54
CA SER A 184 2.88 -8.61 -14.02
C SER A 184 2.91 -7.42 -15.00
N SER A 185 3.69 -7.53 -16.07
CA SER A 185 3.67 -6.60 -17.19
C SER A 185 4.26 -7.24 -18.46
N ASN A 186 3.99 -6.63 -19.60
CA ASN A 186 4.60 -6.95 -20.90
C ASN A 186 5.04 -5.65 -21.60
N TYR A 187 6.12 -5.72 -22.37
CA TYR A 187 6.63 -4.61 -23.17
C TYR A 187 6.23 -4.78 -24.64
N TYR A 188 5.85 -3.66 -25.27
CA TYR A 188 5.30 -3.57 -26.62
C TYR A 188 6.03 -2.43 -27.36
N PRO A 189 7.08 -2.73 -28.15
CA PRO A 189 7.89 -1.71 -28.83
C PRO A 189 7.11 -0.90 -29.88
N GLU A 190 6.07 -1.50 -30.47
CA GLU A 190 5.25 -0.90 -31.52
C GLU A 190 4.24 0.12 -30.97
N ILE A 191 3.89 0.03 -29.69
CA ILE A 191 2.88 0.88 -29.06
C ILE A 191 3.55 2.12 -28.48
N HIS A 192 3.23 3.28 -29.03
CA HIS A 192 3.76 4.56 -28.58
C HIS A 192 2.67 5.61 -28.32
N ASN A 193 1.46 5.41 -28.84
CA ASN A 193 0.32 6.29 -28.61
C ASN A 193 -0.45 5.95 -27.34
N VAL A 194 -0.94 6.99 -26.68
CA VAL A 194 -1.81 6.89 -25.51
C VAL A 194 -3.20 6.35 -25.85
N ARG A 195 -3.90 5.79 -24.87
CA ARG A 195 -5.30 5.42 -25.03
C ARG A 195 -6.15 6.70 -25.16
N ARG A 196 -7.26 6.62 -25.92
CA ARG A 196 -8.14 7.77 -26.23
C ARG A 196 -9.63 7.48 -26.04
N ASP A 197 -9.95 6.35 -25.43
CA ASP A 197 -11.31 5.80 -25.28
C ASP A 197 -11.99 6.21 -23.96
N SER A 198 -11.25 6.80 -23.03
CA SER A 198 -11.77 7.18 -21.71
C SER A 198 -10.98 8.34 -21.12
N ILE A 199 -11.22 8.63 -19.85
CA ILE A 199 -10.48 9.60 -19.05
C ILE A 199 -9.35 8.86 -18.33
N TYR A 200 -8.13 9.42 -18.39
CA TYR A 200 -6.96 8.83 -17.74
C TYR A 200 -6.19 9.86 -16.93
N ILE A 201 -5.49 9.36 -15.91
CA ILE A 201 -4.47 10.12 -15.19
C ILE A 201 -3.12 9.81 -15.84
N TYR A 202 -2.44 10.85 -16.34
CA TYR A 202 -1.08 10.76 -16.81
C TYR A 202 -0.16 11.35 -15.76
N GLN A 203 0.74 10.55 -15.23
CA GLN A 203 1.61 10.89 -14.12
C GLN A 203 3.08 10.74 -14.53
N GLU A 204 3.94 11.65 -14.08
CA GLU A 204 5.38 11.54 -14.26
C GLU A 204 5.89 10.18 -13.77
N PHE A 205 6.66 9.49 -14.60
CA PHE A 205 7.23 8.22 -14.20
C PHE A 205 8.50 8.46 -13.38
N VAL A 206 8.42 8.17 -12.07
CA VAL A 206 9.57 8.35 -11.17
C VAL A 206 10.27 7.02 -10.93
N SER A 207 11.60 7.01 -11.12
CA SER A 207 12.42 5.82 -10.89
C SER A 207 12.50 5.50 -9.40
N ASN A 208 12.18 4.25 -9.04
CA ASN A 208 12.15 3.73 -7.67
C ASN A 208 13.25 2.69 -7.39
N PHE A 209 14.34 2.73 -8.15
CA PHE A 209 15.44 1.76 -8.08
C PHE A 209 14.99 0.30 -8.27
N GLY A 210 13.85 0.09 -8.96
CA GLY A 210 13.35 -1.24 -9.30
C GLY A 210 12.53 -1.93 -8.20
N THR A 211 12.18 -1.22 -7.12
CA THR A 211 11.39 -1.80 -6.02
C THR A 211 10.20 -0.94 -5.62
N ASP A 212 9.02 -1.55 -5.49
CA ASP A 212 7.84 -0.90 -4.92
C ASP A 212 7.80 -1.20 -3.42
N ILE A 213 7.64 -0.18 -2.56
CA ILE A 213 7.42 -0.38 -1.13
C ILE A 213 5.93 -0.43 -0.86
N LYS A 214 5.46 -1.56 -0.33
CA LYS A 214 4.10 -1.73 0.15
C LYS A 214 4.05 -1.45 1.64
N VAL A 215 3.20 -0.51 2.03
CA VAL A 215 2.99 -0.13 3.42
C VAL A 215 1.60 -0.55 3.84
N TYR A 216 1.51 -1.10 5.06
CA TYR A 216 0.30 -1.60 5.68
C TYR A 216 0.17 -0.97 7.07
N SER A 217 -0.68 0.05 7.19
CA SER A 217 -0.96 0.72 8.45
C SER A 217 -2.02 0.00 9.25
N VAL A 218 -1.89 0.06 10.58
CA VAL A 218 -2.91 -0.37 11.54
C VAL A 218 -3.05 0.71 12.60
N GLY A 219 -3.93 1.66 12.34
CA GLY A 219 -3.99 2.91 13.08
C GLY A 219 -2.89 3.90 12.67
N PRO A 220 -2.95 5.13 13.20
CA PRO A 220 -2.08 6.23 12.77
C PRO A 220 -0.60 6.01 13.11
N LEU A 221 -0.34 5.08 14.04
CA LEU A 221 0.94 4.90 14.68
C LEU A 221 1.31 3.41 14.75
N PHE A 222 1.01 2.67 13.68
CA PHE A 222 1.67 1.40 13.31
C PHE A 222 1.67 1.28 11.80
N ALA A 223 2.82 0.93 11.23
CA ALA A 223 2.96 0.63 9.81
C ALA A 223 4.00 -0.47 9.59
N HIS A 224 3.60 -1.55 8.94
CA HIS A 224 4.51 -2.56 8.42
C HIS A 224 4.84 -2.22 6.96
N ALA A 225 6.10 -2.44 6.55
CA ALA A 225 6.50 -2.22 5.17
C ALA A 225 7.34 -3.37 4.64
N GLU A 226 7.09 -3.71 3.39
CA GLU A 226 7.83 -4.71 2.64
C GLU A 226 7.98 -4.24 1.19
N SER A 227 9.14 -4.48 0.60
CA SER A 227 9.38 -4.21 -0.80
C SER A 227 9.21 -5.45 -1.64
N ARG A 228 8.91 -5.23 -2.92
CA ARG A 228 8.88 -6.25 -3.97
C ARG A 228 9.50 -5.67 -5.23
N LYS A 229 9.88 -6.56 -6.14
CA LYS A 229 10.30 -6.17 -7.49
C LYS A 229 9.21 -5.37 -8.18
N SER A 230 9.58 -4.22 -8.74
CA SER A 230 8.65 -3.36 -9.44
C SER A 230 8.19 -4.03 -10.74
N PRO A 231 6.87 -4.04 -11.04
CA PRO A 231 6.38 -4.58 -12.31
C PRO A 231 6.84 -3.76 -13.52
N THR A 232 7.42 -2.58 -13.28
CA THR A 232 7.97 -1.66 -14.28
C THR A 232 9.30 -2.14 -14.88
N LEU A 233 9.96 -3.15 -14.29
CA LEU A 233 11.19 -3.75 -14.79
C LEU A 233 10.90 -4.75 -15.93
N ASP A 234 11.27 -6.02 -15.81
CA ASP A 234 11.07 -7.04 -16.84
C ASP A 234 9.65 -7.64 -16.85
N GLY A 235 8.84 -7.33 -15.83
CA GLY A 235 7.49 -7.87 -15.64
C GLY A 235 7.43 -9.28 -15.07
N LYS A 236 8.58 -9.93 -14.81
CA LYS A 236 8.67 -11.25 -14.18
C LYS A 236 8.59 -11.12 -12.66
N VAL A 237 7.68 -11.89 -12.06
CA VAL A 237 7.45 -11.96 -10.62
C VAL A 237 8.42 -12.97 -10.02
N ASP A 238 9.28 -12.51 -9.12
CA ASP A 238 10.21 -13.37 -8.41
C ASP A 238 9.45 -14.16 -7.33
N ARG A 239 9.70 -15.48 -7.26
CA ARG A 239 8.98 -16.40 -6.37
C ARG A 239 9.95 -17.30 -5.60
N TYR A 240 9.59 -17.60 -4.37
CA TYR A 240 10.19 -18.67 -3.57
C TYR A 240 9.87 -20.05 -4.17
N PRO A 241 10.60 -21.11 -3.77
CA PRO A 241 10.31 -22.49 -4.21
C PRO A 241 8.87 -22.95 -3.93
N ASP A 242 8.21 -22.38 -2.92
CA ASP A 242 6.80 -22.66 -2.61
C ASP A 242 5.80 -21.88 -3.50
N GLY A 243 6.30 -21.24 -4.56
CA GLY A 243 5.54 -20.50 -5.56
C GLY A 243 5.09 -19.11 -5.13
N LYS A 244 5.53 -18.59 -3.98
CA LYS A 244 5.00 -17.33 -3.43
C LYS A 244 5.95 -16.18 -3.74
N GLU A 245 5.38 -15.00 -3.98
CA GLU A 245 6.16 -13.82 -4.37
C GLU A 245 7.18 -13.44 -3.31
N ILE A 246 8.41 -13.17 -3.75
CA ILE A 246 9.51 -12.73 -2.89
C ILE A 246 9.24 -11.31 -2.39
N ARG A 247 9.41 -11.10 -1.08
CA ARG A 247 9.25 -9.81 -0.41
C ARG A 247 10.42 -9.59 0.53
N TYR A 248 10.87 -8.34 0.63
CA TYR A 248 11.97 -7.96 1.52
C TYR A 248 11.44 -7.02 2.60
N PRO A 249 11.81 -7.21 3.88
CA PRO A 249 11.39 -6.31 4.94
C PRO A 249 11.96 -4.91 4.69
N VAL A 250 11.15 -3.88 4.95
CA VAL A 250 11.56 -2.47 4.83
C VAL A 250 11.33 -1.75 6.15
N ILE A 251 12.35 -1.04 6.60
CA ILE A 251 12.21 -0.08 7.69
C ILE A 251 11.84 1.27 7.07
N LEU A 252 10.69 1.83 7.50
CA LEU A 252 10.27 3.16 7.10
C LEU A 252 11.13 4.23 7.76
N THR A 253 11.58 5.20 6.96
CA THR A 253 12.23 6.43 7.42
C THR A 253 11.25 7.31 8.20
N GLY A 254 11.77 8.31 8.93
CA GLY A 254 10.92 9.28 9.64
C GLY A 254 9.92 10.00 8.72
N LYS A 255 10.35 10.38 7.50
CA LYS A 255 9.47 11.01 6.51
C LYS A 255 8.35 10.07 6.06
N GLU A 256 8.65 8.80 5.80
CA GLU A 256 7.67 7.81 5.38
C GLU A 256 6.68 7.44 6.50
N LYS A 257 7.14 7.41 7.76
CA LYS A 257 6.26 7.24 8.92
C LYS A 257 5.26 8.40 9.04
N ILE A 258 5.68 9.64 8.79
CA ILE A 258 4.78 10.80 8.74
C ILE A 258 3.78 10.68 7.59
N ILE A 259 4.21 10.21 6.42
CA ILE A 259 3.31 9.92 5.29
C ILE A 259 2.25 8.89 5.71
N ALA A 260 2.65 7.78 6.35
CA ALA A 260 1.74 6.75 6.82
C ALA A 260 0.69 7.31 7.80
N TYR A 261 1.14 8.10 8.79
CA TYR A 261 0.27 8.80 9.72
C TYR A 261 -0.76 9.68 9.00
N ARG A 262 -0.31 10.50 8.04
CA ARG A 262 -1.18 11.42 7.28
C ARG A 262 -2.18 10.68 6.41
N ILE A 263 -1.80 9.57 5.77
CA ILE A 263 -2.76 8.75 5.00
C ILE A 263 -3.86 8.23 5.91
N VAL A 264 -3.51 7.65 7.05
CA VAL A 264 -4.50 7.10 7.99
C VAL A 264 -5.42 8.21 8.52
N ASP A 265 -4.84 9.34 8.94
CA ASP A 265 -5.63 10.43 9.49
C ASP A 265 -6.51 11.10 8.43
N HIS A 266 -6.01 11.30 7.21
CA HIS A 266 -6.75 12.02 6.16
C HIS A 266 -7.86 11.16 5.55
N PHE A 267 -7.55 9.92 5.16
CA PHE A 267 -8.52 9.00 4.55
C PHE A 267 -9.41 8.29 5.57
N LYS A 268 -9.13 8.45 6.88
CA LYS A 268 -9.85 7.79 7.98
C LYS A 268 -9.93 6.27 7.82
N GLN A 269 -8.86 5.68 7.28
CA GLN A 269 -8.68 4.25 7.10
C GLN A 269 -7.63 3.77 8.11
N LEU A 270 -8.04 3.23 9.25
CA LEU A 270 -7.10 2.71 10.26
C LEU A 270 -6.31 1.52 9.71
N VAL A 271 -7.00 0.57 9.07
CA VAL A 271 -6.36 -0.51 8.32
C VAL A 271 -6.26 -0.06 6.87
N CYS A 272 -5.05 0.29 6.42
CA CYS A 272 -4.85 0.83 5.08
C CYS A 272 -3.56 0.32 4.43
N GLY A 273 -3.67 -0.13 3.18
CA GLY A 273 -2.55 -0.43 2.31
C GLY A 273 -2.29 0.70 1.34
N PHE A 274 -1.03 1.06 1.13
CA PHE A 274 -0.62 2.06 0.13
C PHE A 274 0.81 1.80 -0.34
N ASP A 275 1.16 2.35 -1.49
CA ASP A 275 2.47 2.14 -2.11
C ASP A 275 3.31 3.42 -2.07
N ILE A 276 4.56 3.29 -1.61
CA ILE A 276 5.59 4.34 -1.62
C ILE A 276 6.65 3.99 -2.67
N LEU A 277 7.06 4.99 -3.44
CA LEU A 277 8.25 4.99 -4.27
C LEU A 277 9.35 5.76 -3.55
N ARG A 278 10.50 5.12 -3.30
CA ARG A 278 11.72 5.81 -2.87
C ARG A 278 12.46 6.31 -4.09
N THR A 279 12.57 7.62 -4.24
CA THR A 279 13.21 8.26 -5.37
C THR A 279 14.39 9.11 -4.87
N PHE A 280 15.16 9.71 -5.78
CA PHE A 280 16.31 10.53 -5.40
C PHE A 280 15.92 11.80 -4.62
N ASP A 281 14.74 12.34 -4.90
CA ASP A 281 14.21 13.59 -4.36
C ASP A 281 13.21 13.38 -3.20
N GLY A 282 12.75 12.15 -2.97
CA GLY A 282 12.00 11.82 -1.76
C GLY A 282 11.11 10.57 -1.85
N PRO A 283 10.36 10.27 -0.79
CA PRO A 283 9.30 9.26 -0.86
C PRO A 283 8.05 9.86 -1.50
N TYR A 284 7.51 9.19 -2.52
CA TYR A 284 6.25 9.55 -3.17
C TYR A 284 5.19 8.47 -3.00
N VAL A 285 3.97 8.87 -2.67
CA VAL A 285 2.80 7.99 -2.66
C VAL A 285 2.28 7.87 -4.09
N CYS A 286 2.15 6.64 -4.59
CA CYS A 286 1.71 6.39 -5.96
C CYS A 286 0.37 5.63 -6.06
N ASP A 287 -0.08 5.04 -4.94
CA ASP A 287 -1.34 4.31 -4.85
C ASP A 287 -1.83 4.20 -3.40
N VAL A 288 -3.15 4.29 -3.18
CA VAL A 288 -3.81 4.10 -1.88
C VAL A 288 -4.96 3.11 -2.06
N ASN A 289 -4.86 1.94 -1.42
CA ASN A 289 -5.72 0.79 -1.70
C ASN A 289 -6.89 0.63 -0.72
N GLY A 290 -6.83 1.24 0.48
CA GLY A 290 -7.76 0.97 1.57
C GLY A 290 -7.45 -0.33 2.30
N TRP A 291 -8.49 -1.06 2.75
CA TRP A 291 -8.32 -2.23 3.60
C TRP A 291 -7.38 -3.30 3.02
N SER A 292 -6.26 -3.54 3.69
CA SER A 292 -5.26 -4.51 3.25
C SER A 292 -4.48 -5.09 4.42
N PHE A 293 -4.25 -6.40 4.40
CA PHE A 293 -3.43 -7.11 5.38
C PHE A 293 -2.15 -7.65 4.77
N VAL A 294 -1.08 -7.64 5.56
CA VAL A 294 0.15 -8.35 5.26
C VAL A 294 -0.13 -9.85 5.26
N LYS A 295 0.47 -10.55 4.31
CA LYS A 295 0.32 -12.00 4.17
C LYS A 295 1.54 -12.69 4.77
N ARG A 296 1.33 -13.82 5.46
CA ARG A 296 2.41 -14.72 5.95
C ARG A 296 3.40 -14.09 6.93
N ASN A 297 3.01 -13.04 7.63
CA ASN A 297 3.81 -12.47 8.71
C ASN A 297 3.05 -12.63 10.03
N TYR A 298 3.35 -13.71 10.76
CA TYR A 298 2.63 -14.03 12.01
C TYR A 298 2.80 -12.93 13.07
N LYS A 299 3.98 -12.31 13.14
CA LYS A 299 4.21 -11.15 14.01
C LYS A 299 3.28 -9.99 13.66
N TYR A 300 3.14 -9.66 12.37
CA TYR A 300 2.18 -8.64 11.93
C TYR A 300 0.75 -9.00 12.32
N LEU A 301 0.33 -10.27 12.18
CA LEU A 301 -1.06 -10.67 12.52
C LEU A 301 -1.34 -10.49 14.02
N ILE A 302 -0.38 -10.83 14.89
CA ILE A 302 -0.47 -10.58 16.34
C ILE A 302 -0.51 -9.09 16.63
N ASP A 303 0.45 -8.32 16.11
CA ASP A 303 0.55 -6.88 16.35
C ASP A 303 -0.72 -6.17 15.86
N CYS A 304 -1.19 -6.50 14.66
CA CYS A 304 -2.42 -5.99 14.07
C CYS A 304 -3.63 -6.31 14.96
N SER A 305 -3.83 -7.57 15.36
CA SER A 305 -4.97 -7.97 16.19
C SER A 305 -4.98 -7.22 17.54
N ASN A 306 -3.82 -7.12 18.20
CA ASN A 306 -3.69 -6.40 19.47
C ASN A 306 -4.02 -4.91 19.33
N ILE A 307 -3.54 -4.25 18.27
CA ILE A 307 -3.82 -2.84 18.03
C ILE A 307 -5.31 -2.63 17.73
N LEU A 308 -5.92 -3.45 16.86
CA LEU A 308 -7.34 -3.37 16.54
C LEU A 308 -8.20 -3.57 17.79
N ARG A 309 -7.86 -4.57 18.62
CA ARG A 309 -8.50 -4.81 19.92
C ARG A 309 -8.44 -3.57 20.80
N ILE A 310 -7.26 -2.99 21.01
CA ILE A 310 -7.08 -1.80 21.87
C ILE A 310 -7.93 -0.63 21.34
N ILE A 311 -7.89 -0.37 20.04
CA ILE A 311 -8.66 0.71 19.41
C ILE A 311 -10.17 0.50 19.58
N LEU A 312 -10.67 -0.71 19.31
CA LEU A 312 -12.09 -1.04 19.46
C LEU A 312 -12.54 -0.85 20.91
N LEU A 313 -11.77 -1.37 21.88
CA LEU A 313 -12.10 -1.24 23.30
C LEU A 313 -12.06 0.22 23.78
N LEU A 314 -11.08 1.03 23.35
CA LEU A 314 -11.06 2.46 23.67
C LEU A 314 -12.27 3.20 23.11
N LYS A 315 -12.65 2.91 21.86
CA LYS A 315 -13.86 3.49 21.24
C LYS A 315 -15.13 3.03 21.96
N LEU A 316 -15.21 1.78 22.39
CA LEU A 316 -16.32 1.22 23.17
C LEU A 316 -16.45 1.92 24.52
N GLN A 317 -15.33 2.07 25.22
CA GLN A 317 -15.25 2.76 26.50
C GLN A 317 -15.80 4.19 26.38
N LYS A 318 -15.33 4.94 25.37
CA LYS A 318 -15.77 6.31 25.10
C LYS A 318 -17.24 6.39 24.70
N LYS A 319 -17.71 5.50 23.82
CA LYS A 319 -19.07 5.56 23.26
C LYS A 319 -20.14 5.22 24.30
N PHE A 320 -19.90 4.18 25.09
CA PHE A 320 -20.88 3.68 26.06
C PHE A 320 -20.64 4.21 27.48
N ASN A 321 -19.61 5.04 27.68
CA ASN A 321 -19.21 5.58 28.98
C ASN A 321 -19.08 4.48 30.06
N ILE A 322 -18.45 3.37 29.68
CA ILE A 322 -18.16 2.22 30.55
C ILE A 322 -16.70 2.24 30.97
N ILE A 323 -16.30 1.43 31.95
CA ILE A 323 -14.89 1.19 32.29
C ILE A 323 -14.55 -0.24 31.88
N ILE A 324 -13.51 -0.43 31.06
CA ILE A 324 -13.07 -1.76 30.64
C ILE A 324 -11.82 -2.12 31.48
N PRO A 325 -11.91 -3.09 32.42
CA PRO A 325 -10.79 -3.46 33.26
C PRO A 325 -9.60 -3.98 32.45
N ASN A 326 -8.39 -3.62 32.87
CA ASN A 326 -7.12 -3.98 32.22
C ASN A 326 -6.98 -3.46 30.77
N LEU A 327 -7.80 -2.48 30.37
CA LEU A 327 -7.51 -1.70 29.17
C LEU A 327 -6.33 -0.79 29.48
N VAL A 328 -5.29 -0.86 28.64
CA VAL A 328 -4.12 0.00 28.71
C VAL A 328 -4.60 1.46 28.77
N GLN A 329 -4.16 2.24 29.77
CA GLN A 329 -4.51 3.66 29.85
C GLN A 329 -4.09 4.36 28.53
N GLU A 330 -4.87 5.32 28.02
CA GLU A 330 -4.56 6.02 26.74
C GLU A 330 -3.09 6.47 26.65
N ARG A 331 -2.51 6.95 27.77
CA ARG A 331 -1.09 7.33 27.87
C ARG A 331 -0.10 6.19 27.64
N GLN A 332 -0.42 4.97 28.07
CA GLN A 332 0.43 3.79 27.84
C GLN A 332 0.24 3.21 26.43
N VAL A 333 -0.95 3.39 25.83
CA VAL A 333 -1.18 3.09 24.41
C VAL A 333 -0.25 3.98 23.58
N ASP A 334 -0.20 5.28 23.87
CA ASP A 334 0.76 6.20 23.25
C ASP A 334 2.23 5.79 23.48
N GLU A 335 2.60 5.18 24.62
CA GLU A 335 3.97 4.69 24.86
C GLU A 335 4.31 3.40 24.11
N ILE A 336 3.41 2.42 24.07
CA ILE A 336 3.56 1.18 23.28
C ILE A 336 3.64 1.52 21.79
N ILE A 337 2.83 2.47 21.38
CA ILE A 337 2.82 3.04 20.05
C ILE A 337 4.09 3.85 19.77
N LYS A 338 4.54 4.68 20.71
CA LYS A 338 5.84 5.37 20.62
C LYS A 338 6.99 4.38 20.55
N LYS A 339 6.94 3.20 21.17
CA LYS A 339 7.98 2.17 20.98
C LYS A 339 7.98 1.57 19.56
N THR A 340 6.85 1.60 18.87
CA THR A 340 6.75 1.24 17.44
C THR A 340 7.30 2.34 16.52
N PHE A 341 7.20 3.62 16.92
CA PHE A 341 7.59 4.79 16.09
C PHE A 341 8.97 5.36 16.43
N ALA A 342 9.36 5.34 17.70
CA ALA A 342 10.71 5.54 18.16
C ALA A 342 11.54 4.42 17.53
N GLY A 343 12.59 4.81 16.81
CA GLY A 343 13.58 3.87 16.32
C GLY A 343 13.89 2.88 17.44
N VAL A 344 13.68 1.61 17.12
CA VAL A 344 13.92 0.48 18.02
C VAL A 344 15.30 0.73 18.64
N LYS A 345 15.35 1.18 19.90
CA LYS A 345 16.55 0.98 20.73
C LYS A 345 16.58 -0.52 20.94
N SER A 346 17.15 -1.18 19.94
CA SER A 346 17.24 -2.61 19.85
C SER A 346 18.14 -3.09 20.97
N TYR A 347 17.58 -3.90 21.86
CA TYR A 347 18.38 -4.76 22.73
C TYR A 347 19.06 -5.90 21.93
N HIS A 348 18.99 -5.88 20.59
CA HIS A 348 19.86 -6.66 19.70
C HIS A 348 20.71 -5.73 18.83
N LYS A 349 22.02 -5.79 19.09
CA LYS A 349 23.07 -4.85 18.71
C LYS A 349 23.49 -4.90 17.23
N GLU A 350 22.59 -5.27 16.32
CA GLU A 350 22.90 -5.39 14.90
C GLU A 350 21.79 -4.77 14.05
N GLU A 351 22.14 -3.68 13.37
CA GLU A 351 21.31 -3.00 12.38
C GLU A 351 21.88 -3.31 10.99
N LEU A 352 21.01 -3.64 10.03
CA LEU A 352 21.42 -3.82 8.64
C LEU A 352 21.76 -2.44 8.04
N CYS A 353 23.03 -2.03 8.14
CA CYS A 353 23.47 -0.73 7.67
C CYS A 353 23.57 -0.61 6.14
N SER A 354 23.81 -1.73 5.43
CA SER A 354 24.00 -1.74 3.98
C SER A 354 23.76 -3.13 3.40
N VAL A 355 23.15 -3.18 2.23
CA VAL A 355 23.12 -4.36 1.35
C VAL A 355 24.08 -4.09 0.20
N VAL A 356 25.19 -4.81 0.16
CA VAL A 356 26.15 -4.73 -0.96
C VAL A 356 25.80 -5.83 -1.95
N VAL A 357 25.25 -5.43 -3.10
CA VAL A 357 24.97 -6.33 -4.21
C VAL A 357 26.15 -6.30 -5.17
N ILE A 358 26.61 -7.48 -5.57
CA ILE A 358 27.74 -7.62 -6.48
C ILE A 358 27.24 -8.36 -7.70
N MET A 359 27.33 -7.68 -8.85
CA MET A 359 26.88 -8.20 -10.12
C MET A 359 28.10 -8.36 -11.03
N ARG A 360 28.12 -9.42 -11.83
CA ARG A 360 29.18 -9.65 -12.80
C ARG A 360 28.61 -9.36 -14.19
N HIS A 361 28.92 -8.20 -14.74
CA HIS A 361 28.60 -7.89 -16.12
C HIS A 361 29.52 -8.69 -17.05
N ALA A 362 28.96 -9.40 -18.04
CA ALA A 362 29.71 -10.26 -18.96
C ALA A 362 30.51 -9.51 -20.04
N ASP A 363 30.90 -8.25 -19.79
CA ASP A 363 31.62 -7.41 -20.75
C ASP A 363 33.08 -7.18 -20.34
N ARG A 364 33.99 -7.33 -21.30
CA ARG A 364 35.44 -7.56 -21.13
C ARG A 364 36.30 -6.29 -21.16
N LYS A 365 35.75 -5.08 -20.99
CA LYS A 365 36.55 -3.84 -20.97
C LYS A 365 36.52 -3.11 -19.61
N PRO A 366 37.68 -2.87 -18.95
CA PRO A 366 37.74 -2.28 -17.62
C PRO A 366 37.68 -0.75 -17.70
N LYS A 367 36.59 -0.13 -17.22
CA LYS A 367 36.56 1.30 -16.90
C LYS A 367 36.04 1.50 -15.48
N ASN A 368 36.82 2.22 -14.68
CA ASN A 368 36.57 2.68 -13.29
C ASN A 368 36.58 1.61 -12.18
N LYS A 369 37.78 1.30 -11.66
CA LYS A 369 37.95 0.54 -10.41
C LYS A 369 38.33 1.47 -9.27
N LEU A 370 37.50 1.57 -8.24
CA LEU A 370 37.84 2.22 -6.98
C LEU A 370 38.55 1.20 -6.08
N LYS A 371 39.78 1.53 -5.67
CA LYS A 371 40.58 0.73 -4.73
C LYS A 371 40.53 1.44 -3.39
N PHE A 372 40.18 0.73 -2.32
CA PHE A 372 40.40 1.24 -0.97
C PHE A 372 40.95 0.14 -0.07
N TYR A 373 41.75 0.56 0.89
CA TYR A 373 42.35 -0.32 1.88
C TYR A 373 41.52 -0.21 3.16
N THR A 374 41.20 -1.35 3.78
CA THR A 374 40.50 -1.38 5.07
C THR A 374 41.28 -2.21 6.07
N LYS A 375 41.32 -1.73 7.32
CA LYS A 375 41.89 -2.43 8.48
C LYS A 375 40.80 -2.99 9.40
N ASN A 376 39.52 -2.90 9.01
CA ASN A 376 38.41 -3.33 9.86
C ASN A 376 38.41 -4.86 10.00
N SER A 377 38.60 -5.33 11.22
CA SER A 377 38.77 -6.74 11.56
C SER A 377 37.56 -7.61 11.23
N TYR A 378 36.34 -7.07 11.27
CA TYR A 378 35.12 -7.81 10.94
C TYR A 378 35.03 -8.13 9.45
N ILE A 379 35.36 -7.16 8.60
CA ILE A 379 35.40 -7.36 7.14
C ILE A 379 36.50 -8.37 6.80
N ILE A 380 37.69 -8.23 7.39
CA ILE A 380 38.82 -9.12 7.14
C ILE A 380 38.51 -10.57 7.57
N ASN A 381 37.85 -10.76 8.71
CA ASN A 381 37.53 -12.08 9.21
C ASN A 381 36.41 -12.77 8.41
N TYR A 382 35.44 -12.03 7.88
CA TYR A 382 34.37 -12.58 7.02
C TYR A 382 34.92 -13.27 5.76
N PHE A 383 36.05 -12.81 5.22
CA PHE A 383 36.69 -13.38 4.03
C PHE A 383 37.80 -14.41 4.34
N LYS A 384 38.08 -14.73 5.61
CA LYS A 384 39.03 -15.79 5.96
C LYS A 384 38.36 -17.16 5.82
N GLY A 385 38.78 -17.92 4.81
CA GLY A 385 38.33 -19.31 4.59
C GLY A 385 37.96 -19.64 3.14
N ILE A 386 37.87 -18.64 2.25
CA ILE A 386 37.67 -18.84 0.81
C ILE A 386 38.86 -18.19 0.10
N THR A 387 39.72 -19.01 -0.51
CA THR A 387 40.76 -18.52 -1.42
C THR A 387 40.09 -18.04 -2.69
N LEU A 388 39.62 -16.80 -2.71
CA LEU A 388 39.25 -16.12 -3.94
C LEU A 388 39.78 -14.69 -3.88
N ARG A 389 40.62 -14.35 -4.86
CA ARG A 389 40.76 -12.97 -5.33
C ARG A 389 39.36 -12.46 -5.64
N CYS A 390 38.76 -11.75 -4.68
CA CYS A 390 37.47 -11.10 -4.84
C CYS A 390 37.65 -9.90 -5.78
N LEU A 391 37.54 -10.18 -7.08
CA LEU A 391 37.17 -9.18 -8.07
C LEU A 391 35.65 -9.13 -8.10
N LEU A 392 35.11 -8.26 -7.26
CA LEU A 392 33.68 -7.99 -7.16
C LEU A 392 33.44 -6.69 -7.95
N GLN A 393 32.91 -6.88 -9.16
CA GLN A 393 32.53 -5.87 -10.14
C GLN A 393 31.22 -5.19 -9.68
N GLN A 394 31.05 -3.91 -10.02
CA GLN A 394 29.73 -3.44 -10.44
C GLN A 394 29.57 -3.78 -11.92
#